data_AF-A0A7Y4RKW2-F1
#
_entry.id   AF-A0A7Y4RKW2-F1
#
_cell.length_a   1.000
_cell.length_b   1.000
_cell.length_c   1.000
_cell.angle_alpha   90.00
_cell.angle_beta   90.00
_cell.angle_gamma   90.00
#
_symmetry.space_group_name_H-M   'P 1'
#
loop_
_entity.id
_entity.type
_entity.pdbx_description
1 polymer ?
#
loop_
_entity_poly.entity_id
_entity_poly.type
_entity_poly.pdbx_seq_one_letter_code
_entity_poly.pdbx_strand_id
1 'polypeptide(L)'
;MALFGAIAMFLVGLATFVMLLKEGLGLAGYTPPVMWSVYITTFVFWVGIGHAGTLISAILFLFRSPWRTAVYRSTEAMTVFAVMTAALFPIIHIGRQWIFYWLLPYPNQRFLWPNFKSPLVWDVFAISTYFTVSTTFLVVGLVPDIAAIRDKVSGWRKKVYELCSLGWTGADSQWRHYSRGYLYLAALATPLVLSVHSVVSWDFAMSIIPGWHGTIFAPYFVAGAIYSGIGMVLTLLIPLRKVLKLEHMLTDYHFDNLAKLTLLTGSILFYAYAMEYFVAWYSGNTFEQATFWRRAFGPMWWAGWSMIICNAFVSQLLWFK
;
A
#
# COMPACT_ATOMS: atom_id res chain seq x y z
N MET A 1 17.98 -20.40 4.03
CA MET A 1 17.42 -20.03 5.36
C MET A 1 16.26 -19.05 5.24
N ALA A 2 16.41 -17.88 4.60
CA ALA A 2 15.30 -16.90 4.45
C ALA A 2 14.04 -17.45 3.77
N LEU A 3 14.19 -18.18 2.64
CA LEU A 3 13.06 -18.80 1.95
C LEU A 3 12.32 -19.82 2.83
N PHE A 4 13.07 -20.63 3.58
CA PHE A 4 12.48 -21.61 4.51
C PHE A 4 11.71 -20.92 5.62
N GLY A 5 12.26 -19.84 6.19
CA GLY A 5 11.55 -19.01 7.18
C GLY A 5 10.27 -18.40 6.62
N ALA A 6 10.29 -17.88 5.39
CA ALA A 6 9.10 -17.35 4.73
C ALA A 6 8.03 -18.42 4.50
N ILE A 7 8.42 -19.61 4.03
CA ILE A 7 7.49 -20.73 3.85
C ILE A 7 6.91 -21.18 5.19
N ALA A 8 7.73 -21.29 6.24
CA ALA A 8 7.26 -21.67 7.57
C ALA A 8 6.23 -20.66 8.11
N MET A 9 6.50 -19.35 8.01
CA MET A 9 5.55 -18.32 8.43
C MET A 9 4.26 -18.32 7.59
N PHE A 10 4.36 -18.59 6.29
CA PHE A 10 3.18 -18.77 5.43
C PHE A 10 2.33 -19.97 5.88
N LEU A 11 2.95 -21.10 6.22
CA LEU A 11 2.25 -22.28 6.71
C LEU A 11 1.59 -22.03 8.07
N VAL A 12 2.22 -21.26 8.97
CA VAL A 12 1.61 -20.80 10.22
C VAL A 12 0.37 -19.95 9.91
N GLY A 13 0.49 -18.98 9.00
CA GLY A 13 -0.64 -18.16 8.56
C GLY A 13 -1.80 -19.01 8.01
N LEU A 14 -1.50 -19.98 7.15
CA LEU A 14 -2.49 -20.90 6.58
C LEU A 14 -3.18 -21.73 7.67
N ALA A 15 -2.41 -22.27 8.63
CA ALA A 15 -2.96 -23.02 9.76
C ALA A 15 -3.91 -22.16 10.61
N THR A 16 -3.50 -20.94 10.97
CA THR A 16 -4.35 -20.01 11.73
C THR A 16 -5.60 -19.58 10.96
N PHE A 17 -5.51 -19.44 9.63
CA PHE A 17 -6.66 -19.15 8.79
C PHE A 17 -7.66 -20.31 8.77
N VAL A 18 -7.18 -21.56 8.69
CA VAL A 18 -8.05 -22.75 8.77
C VAL A 18 -8.74 -22.85 10.13
N MET A 19 -8.04 -22.51 11.22
CA MET A 19 -8.66 -22.44 12.56
C MET A 19 -9.75 -21.35 12.61
N LEU A 20 -9.46 -20.16 12.08
CA LEU A 20 -10.43 -19.06 11.99
C LEU A 20 -11.69 -19.45 11.20
N LEU A 21 -11.55 -20.20 10.10
CA LEU A 21 -12.68 -20.68 9.31
C LEU A 21 -13.56 -21.68 10.09
N LYS A 22 -12.97 -22.47 10.99
CA LYS A 22 -13.69 -23.49 11.78
C LYS A 22 -14.33 -22.93 13.03
N GLU A 23 -13.59 -22.09 13.76
CA GLU A 23 -13.98 -21.60 15.09
C GLU A 23 -14.61 -20.20 15.04
N GLY A 24 -14.44 -19.49 13.92
CA GLY A 24 -15.00 -18.16 13.68
C GLY A 24 -14.09 -17.02 14.11
N LEU A 25 -14.56 -15.78 13.85
CA LEU A 25 -13.80 -14.55 14.09
C LEU A 25 -13.52 -14.24 15.57
N GLY A 26 -14.13 -14.97 16.51
CA GLY A 26 -13.84 -14.81 17.94
C GLY A 26 -12.35 -15.03 18.26
N LEU A 27 -11.67 -15.90 17.51
CA LEU A 27 -10.23 -16.13 17.65
C LEU A 27 -9.36 -14.92 17.33
N ALA A 28 -9.88 -13.94 16.59
CA ALA A 28 -9.16 -12.70 16.27
C ALA A 28 -9.06 -11.73 17.47
N GLY A 29 -9.67 -12.07 18.61
CA GLY A 29 -9.63 -11.25 19.82
C GLY A 29 -10.54 -10.03 19.76
N TYR A 30 -11.62 -10.08 18.98
CA TYR A 30 -12.62 -9.01 18.94
C TYR A 30 -13.43 -8.97 20.22
N THR A 31 -13.57 -7.76 20.77
CA THR A 31 -14.31 -7.52 22.01
C THR A 31 -15.20 -6.30 21.82
N PRO A 32 -16.54 -6.42 21.87
CA PRO A 32 -17.42 -5.26 21.84
C PRO A 32 -16.99 -4.23 22.89
N PRO A 33 -16.93 -2.92 22.55
CA PRO A 33 -17.38 -2.30 21.30
C PRO A 33 -16.36 -2.32 20.14
N VAL A 34 -15.13 -2.79 20.35
CA VAL A 34 -14.05 -2.79 19.35
C VAL A 34 -14.12 -4.05 18.49
N MET A 35 -14.85 -3.96 17.39
CA MET A 35 -15.02 -5.08 16.43
C MET A 35 -14.02 -5.05 15.27
N TRP A 36 -13.22 -3.98 15.17
CA TRP A 36 -12.17 -3.78 14.18
C TRP A 36 -10.85 -3.56 14.92
N SER A 37 -9.90 -4.48 14.73
CA SER A 37 -8.56 -4.39 15.31
C SER A 37 -7.51 -4.90 14.31
N VAL A 38 -6.92 -6.07 14.54
CA VAL A 38 -5.73 -6.56 13.84
C VAL A 38 -5.92 -6.65 12.32
N TYR A 39 -7.05 -7.18 11.82
CA TYR A 39 -7.21 -7.38 10.38
C TYR A 39 -7.38 -6.07 9.61
N ILE A 40 -8.18 -5.12 10.11
CA ILE A 40 -8.33 -3.83 9.41
C ILE A 40 -7.05 -3.00 9.52
N THR A 41 -6.36 -3.01 10.67
CA THR A 41 -5.09 -2.28 10.82
C THR A 41 -4.03 -2.85 9.87
N THR A 42 -3.97 -4.19 9.75
CA THR A 42 -3.04 -4.86 8.84
C THR A 42 -3.40 -4.62 7.37
N PHE A 43 -4.69 -4.62 7.04
CA PHE A 43 -5.19 -4.24 5.72
C PHE A 43 -4.73 -2.84 5.31
N VAL A 44 -5.05 -1.81 6.11
CA VAL A 44 -4.70 -0.41 5.82
C VAL A 44 -3.18 -0.25 5.69
N PHE A 45 -2.41 -0.94 6.55
CA PHE A 45 -0.95 -0.93 6.51
C PHE A 45 -0.40 -1.49 5.19
N TRP A 46 -0.87 -2.67 4.75
CA TRP A 46 -0.39 -3.28 3.50
C TRP A 46 -0.85 -2.53 2.26
N VAL A 47 -2.08 -1.99 2.25
CA VAL A 47 -2.49 -1.07 1.19
C VAL A 47 -1.57 0.15 1.16
N GLY A 48 -1.28 0.73 2.33
CA GLY A 48 -0.38 1.87 2.49
C GLY A 48 1.01 1.61 1.89
N ILE A 49 1.64 0.49 2.26
CA ILE A 49 2.94 0.08 1.70
C ILE A 49 2.91 0.05 0.17
N GLY A 50 1.81 -0.43 -0.42
CA GLY A 50 1.67 -0.52 -1.86
C GLY A 50 1.82 0.82 -2.59
N HIS A 51 1.44 1.94 -1.97
CA HIS A 51 1.31 3.23 -2.65
C HIS A 51 2.66 3.85 -3.03
N ALA A 52 3.71 3.62 -2.25
CA ALA A 52 5.03 4.19 -2.55
C ALA A 52 5.59 3.69 -3.89
N GLY A 53 5.34 2.42 -4.25
CA GLY A 53 5.86 1.90 -5.51
C GLY A 53 5.20 2.51 -6.74
N THR A 54 3.88 2.69 -6.70
CA THR A 54 3.15 3.41 -7.75
C THR A 54 3.47 4.90 -7.79
N LEU A 55 3.78 5.54 -6.66
CA LEU A 55 4.28 6.93 -6.66
C LEU A 55 5.62 7.03 -7.38
N ILE A 56 6.56 6.13 -7.07
CA ILE A 56 7.90 6.13 -7.68
C ILE A 56 7.82 5.78 -9.17
N SER A 57 6.93 4.88 -9.56
CA SER A 57 6.85 4.39 -10.94
C SER A 57 5.99 5.27 -11.86
N ALA A 58 4.93 5.89 -11.35
CA ALA A 58 4.00 6.72 -12.11
C ALA A 58 4.22 8.23 -11.87
N ILE A 59 4.13 8.69 -10.62
CA ILE A 59 4.17 10.14 -10.32
C ILE A 59 5.55 10.72 -10.68
N LEU A 60 6.63 10.09 -10.23
CA LEU A 60 7.98 10.54 -10.58
C LEU A 60 8.28 10.40 -12.08
N PHE A 61 7.62 9.48 -12.79
CA PHE A 61 7.70 9.40 -14.24
C PHE A 61 7.07 10.61 -14.91
N LEU A 62 5.90 11.06 -14.44
CA LEU A 62 5.23 12.27 -14.94
C LEU A 62 6.08 13.52 -14.68
N PHE A 63 6.74 13.60 -13.52
CA PHE A 63 7.69 14.67 -13.22
C PHE A 63 9.04 14.54 -13.94
N ARG A 64 9.21 13.53 -14.80
CA ARG A 64 10.46 13.26 -15.54
C ARG A 64 11.68 13.14 -14.63
N SER A 65 11.49 12.65 -13.40
CA SER A 65 12.58 12.51 -12.45
C SER A 65 13.50 11.34 -12.83
N PRO A 66 14.80 11.57 -13.10
CA PRO A 66 15.69 10.53 -13.62
C PRO A 66 16.10 9.49 -12.55
N TRP A 67 16.16 9.88 -11.27
CA TRP A 67 16.62 9.01 -10.19
C TRP A 67 15.71 7.81 -9.91
N ARG A 68 14.43 7.90 -10.31
CA ARG A 68 13.48 6.79 -10.12
C ARG A 68 13.94 5.51 -10.84
N THR A 69 14.75 5.63 -11.90
CA THR A 69 15.11 4.53 -12.80
C THR A 69 15.89 3.40 -12.12
N ALA A 70 16.61 3.68 -11.03
CA ALA A 70 17.31 2.63 -10.28
C ALA A 70 16.39 1.84 -9.35
N VAL A 71 15.24 2.40 -8.95
CA VAL A 71 14.38 1.85 -7.89
C VAL A 71 13.02 1.36 -8.39
N TYR A 72 12.46 1.97 -9.44
CA TYR A 72 11.06 1.80 -9.83
C TYR A 72 10.61 0.34 -9.99
N ARG A 73 11.45 -0.53 -10.56
CA ARG A 73 11.06 -1.93 -10.77
C ARG A 73 10.88 -2.69 -9.47
N SER A 74 11.79 -2.49 -8.52
CA SER A 74 11.72 -3.11 -7.19
C SER A 74 10.48 -2.63 -6.43
N THR A 75 10.14 -1.35 -6.59
CA THR A 75 9.01 -0.75 -5.88
C THR A 75 7.67 -1.13 -6.52
N GLU A 76 7.58 -1.27 -7.84
CA GLU A 76 6.40 -1.83 -8.51
C GLU A 76 6.11 -3.27 -8.08
N ALA A 77 7.15 -4.11 -8.00
CA ALA A 77 7.01 -5.48 -7.51
C ALA A 77 6.54 -5.50 -6.05
N MET A 78 7.12 -4.65 -5.20
CA MET A 78 6.66 -4.46 -3.82
C MET A 78 5.18 -4.08 -3.77
N THR A 79 4.71 -3.16 -4.63
CA THR A 79 3.30 -2.77 -4.70
C THR A 79 2.40 -3.96 -4.98
N VAL A 80 2.70 -4.76 -6.00
CA VAL A 80 1.85 -5.90 -6.37
C VAL A 80 1.75 -6.90 -5.21
N PHE A 81 2.88 -7.28 -4.59
CA PHE A 81 2.85 -8.20 -3.46
C PHE A 81 2.17 -7.62 -2.21
N ALA A 82 2.35 -6.32 -1.94
CA ALA A 82 1.68 -5.64 -0.84
C ALA A 82 0.17 -5.62 -1.03
N VAL A 83 -0.31 -5.32 -2.23
CA VAL A 83 -1.75 -5.31 -2.56
C VAL A 83 -2.34 -6.71 -2.55
N MET A 84 -1.62 -7.72 -3.06
CA MET A 84 -2.03 -9.13 -2.93
C MET A 84 -2.22 -9.53 -1.48
N THR A 85 -1.30 -9.13 -0.60
CA THR A 85 -1.39 -9.39 0.84
C THR A 85 -2.55 -8.63 1.47
N ALA A 86 -2.70 -7.34 1.13
CA ALA A 86 -3.81 -6.51 1.61
C ALA A 86 -5.18 -7.08 1.24
N ALA A 87 -5.35 -7.53 -0.01
CA ALA A 87 -6.62 -8.05 -0.53
C ALA A 87 -7.13 -9.30 0.19
N LEU A 88 -6.26 -10.01 0.94
CA LEU A 88 -6.69 -11.14 1.76
C LEU A 88 -7.53 -10.68 2.95
N PHE A 89 -7.20 -9.54 3.57
CA PHE A 89 -7.79 -9.14 4.86
C PHE A 89 -9.29 -8.78 4.79
N PRO A 90 -9.80 -8.07 3.76
CA PRO A 90 -11.25 -7.87 3.62
C PRO A 90 -12.04 -9.18 3.53
N ILE A 91 -11.43 -10.24 2.99
CA ILE A 91 -12.05 -11.56 2.90
C ILE A 91 -11.90 -12.33 4.23
N ILE A 92 -10.72 -12.31 4.85
CA ILE A 92 -10.46 -13.01 6.12
C ILE A 92 -11.35 -12.44 7.24
N HIS A 93 -11.56 -11.12 7.23
CA HIS A 93 -12.26 -10.37 8.28
C HIS A 93 -13.79 -10.50 8.27
N ILE A 94 -14.39 -11.00 7.19
CA ILE A 94 -15.85 -11.21 7.16
C ILE A 94 -16.23 -12.54 7.82
N GLY A 95 -17.29 -12.52 8.64
CA GLY A 95 -17.68 -13.71 9.42
C GLY A 95 -18.17 -14.90 8.57
N ARG A 96 -18.60 -14.65 7.32
CA ARG A 96 -19.00 -15.68 6.37
C ARG A 96 -18.22 -15.52 5.07
N GLN A 97 -16.98 -15.97 5.04
CA GLN A 97 -16.06 -15.74 3.92
C GLN A 97 -16.58 -16.31 2.59
N TRP A 98 -17.31 -17.43 2.62
CA TRP A 98 -17.81 -18.12 1.42
C TRP A 98 -18.88 -17.34 0.62
N ILE A 99 -19.46 -16.28 1.19
CA ILE A 99 -20.44 -15.42 0.51
C ILE A 99 -19.86 -14.05 0.08
N PHE A 100 -18.54 -13.88 0.07
CA PHE A 100 -17.90 -12.62 -0.32
C PHE A 100 -18.33 -12.11 -1.71
N TYR A 101 -18.74 -13.01 -2.62
CA TYR A 101 -19.17 -12.68 -3.96
C TYR A 101 -20.40 -11.76 -4.02
N TRP A 102 -21.17 -11.63 -2.93
CA TRP A 102 -22.27 -10.66 -2.81
C TRP A 102 -21.82 -9.20 -2.75
N LEU A 103 -20.53 -8.96 -2.54
CA LEU A 103 -19.94 -7.62 -2.62
C LEU A 103 -19.77 -7.15 -4.08
N LEU A 104 -19.83 -8.08 -5.05
CA LEU A 104 -19.66 -7.77 -6.47
C LEU A 104 -21.01 -7.42 -7.12
N PRO A 105 -21.06 -6.40 -8.00
CA PRO A 105 -22.28 -6.02 -8.71
C PRO A 105 -22.51 -6.94 -9.91
N TYR A 106 -23.14 -8.09 -9.71
CA TYR A 106 -23.49 -9.00 -10.81
C TYR A 106 -25.01 -9.27 -10.85
N PRO A 107 -25.61 -9.41 -12.05
CA PRO A 107 -27.00 -9.79 -12.17
C PRO A 107 -27.25 -11.14 -11.51
N ASN A 108 -28.25 -11.20 -10.64
CA ASN A 108 -28.69 -12.44 -10.00
C ASN A 108 -30.20 -12.60 -10.13
N GLN A 109 -30.68 -13.81 -9.88
CA GLN A 109 -32.11 -14.19 -9.99
C GLN A 109 -33.03 -13.33 -9.10
N ARG A 110 -32.48 -12.64 -8.09
CA ARG A 110 -33.24 -11.83 -7.13
C ARG A 110 -33.14 -10.33 -7.40
N PHE A 111 -32.42 -9.91 -8.46
CA PHE A 111 -32.13 -8.50 -8.77
C PHE A 111 -31.58 -7.71 -7.57
N LEU A 112 -30.83 -8.37 -6.70
CA LEU A 112 -30.20 -7.75 -5.53
C LEU A 112 -28.84 -7.18 -5.90
N TRP A 113 -28.50 -6.02 -5.34
CA TRP A 113 -27.24 -5.31 -5.63
C TRP A 113 -26.56 -4.87 -4.32
N PRO A 114 -25.24 -4.66 -4.32
CA PRO A 114 -24.56 -4.08 -3.18
C PRO A 114 -25.03 -2.63 -2.93
N ASN A 115 -24.94 -2.18 -1.68
CA ASN A 115 -25.21 -0.78 -1.34
C ASN A 115 -23.99 0.10 -1.68
N PHE A 116 -24.07 0.80 -2.80
CA PHE A 116 -23.01 1.72 -3.26
C PHE A 116 -22.81 2.98 -2.43
N LYS A 117 -23.53 3.14 -1.30
CA LYS A 117 -23.25 4.20 -0.31
C LYS A 117 -22.22 3.78 0.74
N SER A 118 -21.88 2.49 0.79
CA SER A 118 -20.94 1.95 1.78
C SER A 118 -19.50 2.13 1.31
N PRO A 119 -18.63 2.79 2.09
CA PRO A 119 -17.20 2.88 1.82
C PRO A 119 -16.53 1.50 1.64
N LEU A 120 -16.97 0.48 2.39
CA LEU A 120 -16.49 -0.89 2.24
C LEU A 120 -16.73 -1.49 0.84
N VAL A 121 -17.80 -1.08 0.16
CA VAL A 121 -18.06 -1.51 -1.23
C VAL A 121 -17.13 -0.76 -2.18
N TRP A 122 -16.85 0.52 -1.92
CA TRP A 122 -15.87 1.28 -2.68
C TRP A 122 -14.48 0.68 -2.56
N ASP A 123 -14.13 0.17 -1.38
CA ASP A 123 -12.87 -0.55 -1.12
C ASP A 123 -12.70 -1.76 -2.03
N VAL A 124 -13.76 -2.54 -2.26
CA VAL A 124 -13.73 -3.68 -3.21
C VAL A 124 -13.35 -3.20 -4.62
N PHE A 125 -13.92 -2.08 -5.09
CA PHE A 125 -13.57 -1.51 -6.39
C PHE A 125 -12.16 -0.89 -6.39
N ALA A 126 -11.81 -0.15 -5.34
CA ALA A 126 -10.53 0.52 -5.23
C ALA A 126 -9.37 -0.50 -5.23
N ILE A 127 -9.44 -1.53 -4.40
CA ILE A 127 -8.39 -2.56 -4.32
C ILE A 127 -8.33 -3.39 -5.61
N SER A 128 -9.48 -3.80 -6.16
CA SER A 128 -9.50 -4.62 -7.38
C SER A 128 -8.97 -3.87 -8.60
N THR A 129 -9.35 -2.60 -8.77
CA THR A 129 -8.81 -1.73 -9.83
C THR A 129 -7.34 -1.43 -9.60
N TYR A 130 -6.94 -1.14 -8.36
CA TYR A 130 -5.54 -0.89 -8.00
C TYR A 130 -4.64 -2.10 -8.25
N PHE A 131 -5.09 -3.29 -7.86
CA PHE A 131 -4.38 -4.55 -8.11
C PHE A 131 -4.23 -4.80 -9.62
N THR A 132 -5.32 -4.64 -10.38
CA THR A 132 -5.33 -4.87 -11.83
C THR A 132 -4.40 -3.89 -12.55
N VAL A 133 -4.51 -2.60 -12.23
CA VAL A 133 -3.69 -1.54 -12.86
C VAL A 133 -2.22 -1.71 -12.45
N SER A 134 -1.92 -1.95 -11.18
CA SER A 134 -0.53 -2.13 -10.72
C SER A 134 0.12 -3.37 -11.32
N THR A 135 -0.61 -4.48 -11.41
CA THR A 135 -0.14 -5.71 -12.06
C THR A 135 0.09 -5.48 -13.55
N THR A 136 -0.85 -4.81 -14.23
CA THR A 136 -0.69 -4.45 -15.65
C THR A 136 0.52 -3.54 -15.86
N PHE A 137 0.71 -2.55 -14.98
CA PHE A 137 1.84 -1.62 -15.01
C PHE A 137 3.17 -2.37 -14.90
N LEU A 138 3.30 -3.25 -13.91
CA LEU A 138 4.49 -4.07 -13.70
C LEU A 138 4.74 -5.03 -14.86
N VAL A 139 3.71 -5.76 -15.32
CA VAL A 139 3.82 -6.74 -16.40
C VAL A 139 4.24 -6.05 -17.70
N VAL A 140 3.56 -4.96 -18.11
CA VAL A 140 3.92 -4.20 -19.30
C VAL A 140 5.33 -3.66 -19.17
N GLY A 141 5.68 -3.09 -18.03
CA GLY A 141 7.02 -2.59 -17.77
C GLY A 141 8.10 -3.67 -17.87
N LEU A 142 7.81 -4.90 -17.44
CA LEU A 142 8.76 -6.03 -17.47
C LEU A 142 8.98 -6.63 -18.86
N VAL A 143 8.10 -6.40 -19.83
CA VAL A 143 8.19 -7.02 -21.17
C VAL A 143 9.57 -6.80 -21.82
N PRO A 144 10.12 -5.56 -21.90
CA PRO A 144 11.45 -5.34 -22.49
C PRO A 144 12.58 -5.95 -21.65
N ASP A 145 12.45 -5.93 -20.32
CA ASP A 145 13.45 -6.48 -19.39
C ASP A 145 13.55 -8.01 -19.54
N ILE A 146 12.40 -8.68 -19.64
CA ILE A 146 12.28 -10.12 -19.88
C ILE A 146 12.88 -10.50 -21.23
N ALA A 147 12.65 -9.69 -22.27
CA ALA A 147 13.25 -9.91 -23.58
C ALA A 147 14.79 -9.79 -23.55
N ALA A 148 15.33 -8.84 -22.80
CA ALA A 148 16.78 -8.71 -22.64
C ALA A 148 17.41 -9.93 -21.95
N ILE A 149 16.70 -10.54 -20.99
CA ILE A 149 17.15 -11.78 -20.31
C ILE A 149 17.02 -12.99 -21.23
N ARG A 150 15.90 -13.10 -21.97
CA ARG A 150 15.64 -14.17 -22.95
C ARG A 150 16.83 -14.40 -23.88
N ASP A 151 17.45 -13.31 -24.35
CA ASP A 151 18.54 -13.34 -25.32
C ASP A 151 19.89 -13.78 -24.69
N LYS A 152 19.96 -13.86 -23.35
CA LYS A 152 21.14 -14.29 -22.60
C LYS A 152 21.02 -15.70 -22.01
N VAL A 153 19.83 -16.27 -21.93
CA VAL A 153 19.59 -17.58 -21.32
C VAL A 153 19.43 -18.70 -22.35
N SER A 154 19.70 -19.94 -21.94
CA SER A 154 19.58 -21.13 -22.77
C SER A 154 18.70 -22.20 -22.11
N GLY A 155 18.36 -23.25 -22.88
CA GLY A 155 17.57 -24.39 -22.40
C GLY A 155 16.10 -24.07 -22.12
N TRP A 156 15.54 -24.70 -21.08
CA TRP A 156 14.13 -24.54 -20.72
C TRP A 156 13.79 -23.12 -20.24
N ARG A 157 14.75 -22.42 -19.60
CA ARG A 157 14.56 -21.04 -19.13
C ARG A 157 14.28 -20.08 -20.29
N LYS A 158 14.97 -20.28 -21.43
CA LYS A 158 14.74 -19.48 -22.65
C LYS A 158 13.29 -19.58 -23.11
N LYS A 159 12.70 -20.79 -23.13
CA LYS A 159 11.30 -20.99 -23.52
C LYS A 159 10.32 -20.22 -22.63
N VAL A 160 10.58 -20.18 -21.32
CA VAL A 160 9.75 -19.41 -20.37
C VAL A 160 9.86 -17.91 -20.63
N TYR A 161 11.08 -17.37 -20.75
CA TYR A 161 11.26 -15.94 -21.04
C TYR A 161 10.79 -15.55 -22.46
N GLU A 162 10.85 -16.47 -23.42
CA GLU A 162 10.32 -16.26 -24.77
C GLU A 162 8.80 -16.09 -24.75
N LEU A 163 8.09 -16.98 -24.06
CA LEU A 163 6.64 -16.85 -23.84
C LEU A 163 6.29 -15.55 -23.11
N CYS A 164 7.01 -15.23 -22.02
CA CYS A 164 6.76 -14.04 -21.22
C CYS A 164 7.18 -12.73 -21.90
N SER A 165 8.06 -12.78 -22.91
CA SER A 165 8.49 -11.58 -23.67
C SER A 165 7.45 -11.09 -24.68
N LEU A 166 6.35 -11.83 -24.89
CA LEU A 166 5.25 -11.46 -25.80
C LEU A 166 5.72 -11.06 -27.21
N GLY A 167 6.79 -11.69 -27.71
CA GLY A 167 7.36 -11.37 -29.02
C GLY A 167 8.08 -10.01 -29.10
N TRP A 168 8.53 -9.47 -27.98
CA TRP A 168 9.30 -8.23 -27.96
C TRP A 168 10.65 -8.40 -28.66
N THR A 169 10.89 -7.58 -29.68
CA THR A 169 12.12 -7.56 -30.49
C THR A 169 12.91 -6.27 -30.30
N GLY A 170 12.31 -5.24 -29.70
CA GLY A 170 12.91 -3.92 -29.56
C GLY A 170 12.81 -3.07 -30.83
N ALA A 171 11.90 -3.39 -31.74
CA ALA A 171 11.64 -2.58 -32.93
C ALA A 171 11.18 -1.15 -32.56
N ASP A 172 11.51 -0.16 -33.39
CA ASP A 172 11.14 1.24 -33.17
C ASP A 172 9.62 1.45 -33.00
N SER A 173 8.80 0.71 -33.77
CA SER A 173 7.34 0.72 -33.60
C SER A 173 6.90 0.27 -32.20
N GLN A 174 7.50 -0.79 -31.67
CA GLN A 174 7.23 -1.30 -30.32
C GLN A 174 7.58 -0.26 -29.26
N TRP A 175 8.75 0.39 -29.37
CA TRP A 175 9.17 1.45 -28.44
C TRP A 175 8.28 2.69 -28.47
N ARG A 176 7.81 3.10 -29.66
CA ARG A 176 6.87 4.23 -29.80
C ARG A 176 5.54 3.94 -29.10
N HIS A 177 4.99 2.74 -29.27
CA HIS A 177 3.74 2.35 -28.61
C HIS A 177 3.93 2.14 -27.10
N TYR A 178 5.01 1.47 -26.70
CA TYR A 178 5.34 1.25 -25.29
C TYR A 178 5.50 2.57 -24.52
N SER A 179 6.24 3.52 -25.07
CA SER A 179 6.49 4.81 -24.40
C SER A 179 5.20 5.61 -24.19
N ARG A 180 4.28 5.59 -25.16
CA ARG A 180 2.95 6.21 -25.04
C ARG A 180 2.05 5.44 -24.08
N GLY A 181 2.04 4.12 -24.17
CA GLY A 181 1.26 3.25 -23.27
C GLY A 181 1.67 3.43 -21.82
N TYR A 182 2.98 3.41 -21.53
CA TYR A 182 3.52 3.65 -20.20
C TYR A 182 3.15 5.05 -19.68
N LEU A 183 3.17 6.07 -20.54
CA LEU A 183 2.71 7.42 -20.18
C LEU A 183 1.23 7.46 -19.81
N TYR A 184 0.35 6.84 -20.58
CA TYR A 184 -1.08 6.78 -20.26
C TYR A 184 -1.34 6.01 -18.97
N LEU A 185 -0.66 4.87 -18.79
CA LEU A 185 -0.76 4.11 -17.56
C LEU A 185 -0.28 4.93 -16.34
N ALA A 186 0.81 5.69 -16.47
CA ALA A 186 1.29 6.54 -15.38
C ALA A 186 0.31 7.69 -15.06
N ALA A 187 -0.27 8.30 -16.11
CA ALA A 187 -1.27 9.35 -15.97
C ALA A 187 -2.56 8.86 -15.31
N LEU A 188 -3.00 7.63 -15.60
CA LEU A 188 -4.19 7.02 -15.00
C LEU A 188 -3.93 6.45 -13.59
N ALA A 189 -2.74 5.89 -13.35
CA ALA A 189 -2.36 5.35 -12.05
C ALA A 189 -2.23 6.44 -10.99
N THR A 190 -1.79 7.65 -11.35
CA THR A 190 -1.60 8.76 -10.40
C THR A 190 -2.87 9.13 -9.62
N PRO A 191 -4.01 9.47 -10.26
CA PRO A 191 -5.25 9.75 -9.55
C PRO A 191 -5.80 8.51 -8.85
N LEU A 192 -5.58 7.31 -9.41
CA LEU A 192 -6.00 6.05 -8.78
C LEU A 192 -5.30 5.83 -7.43
N VAL A 193 -4.00 6.07 -7.34
CA VAL A 193 -3.23 5.92 -6.09
C VAL A 193 -3.74 6.90 -5.02
N LEU A 194 -4.04 8.14 -5.42
CA LEU A 194 -4.60 9.12 -4.48
C LEU A 194 -6.01 8.73 -4.04
N SER A 195 -6.85 8.23 -4.95
CA SER A 195 -8.23 7.85 -4.64
C SER A 195 -8.32 6.58 -3.82
N VAL A 196 -7.52 5.54 -4.10
CA VAL A 196 -7.60 4.24 -3.42
C VAL A 196 -7.38 4.38 -1.93
N HIS A 197 -6.32 5.06 -1.51
CA HIS A 197 -6.08 5.24 -0.08
C HIS A 197 -7.00 6.28 0.57
N SER A 198 -7.54 7.22 -0.22
CA SER A 198 -8.61 8.10 0.25
C SER A 198 -9.90 7.32 0.54
N VAL A 199 -10.26 6.36 -0.32
CA VAL A 199 -11.41 5.46 -0.11
C VAL A 199 -11.24 4.64 1.15
N VAL A 200 -10.07 4.02 1.35
CA VAL A 200 -9.73 3.30 2.59
C VAL A 200 -9.83 4.22 3.82
N SER A 201 -9.46 5.50 3.70
CA SER A 201 -9.61 6.46 4.80
C SER A 201 -11.09 6.79 5.10
N TRP A 202 -11.96 6.74 4.09
CA TRP A 202 -13.38 7.06 4.22
C TRP A 202 -14.16 5.99 4.97
N ASP A 203 -13.66 4.74 5.04
CA ASP A 203 -14.17 3.73 5.96
C ASP A 203 -14.20 4.21 7.41
N PHE A 204 -13.22 5.04 7.79
CA PHE A 204 -13.15 5.65 9.11
C PHE A 204 -13.84 7.01 9.11
N ALA A 205 -13.50 7.89 8.17
CA ALA A 205 -13.92 9.29 8.16
C ALA A 205 -15.43 9.50 8.04
N MET A 206 -16.14 8.59 7.37
CA MET A 206 -17.60 8.66 7.23
C MET A 206 -18.35 8.10 8.44
N SER A 207 -17.64 7.55 9.42
CA SER A 207 -18.22 7.15 10.70
C SER A 207 -18.60 8.37 11.53
N ILE A 208 -19.51 8.16 12.48
CA ILE A 208 -19.91 9.16 13.49
C ILE A 208 -19.07 9.07 14.77
N ILE A 209 -18.12 8.14 14.83
CA ILE A 209 -17.30 7.91 16.03
C ILE A 209 -16.34 9.09 16.22
N PRO A 210 -16.30 9.70 17.42
CA PRO A 210 -15.35 10.76 17.74
C PRO A 210 -13.91 10.33 17.51
N GLY A 211 -13.11 11.20 16.89
CA GLY A 211 -11.73 10.94 16.49
C GLY A 211 -11.57 10.09 15.22
N TRP A 212 -12.67 9.63 14.61
CA TRP A 212 -12.69 9.11 13.23
C TRP A 212 -13.35 10.09 12.28
N HIS A 213 -14.42 10.78 12.70
CA HIS A 213 -15.13 11.75 11.89
C HIS A 213 -14.28 13.00 11.60
N GLY A 214 -13.43 12.93 10.58
CA GLY A 214 -12.47 13.98 10.24
C GLY A 214 -12.31 14.17 8.73
N THR A 215 -12.34 15.42 8.28
CA THR A 215 -12.19 15.76 6.85
C THR A 215 -10.76 15.67 6.34
N ILE A 216 -9.77 15.72 7.25
CA ILE A 216 -8.34 15.64 6.91
C ILE A 216 -7.88 14.20 6.61
N PHE A 217 -8.70 13.18 6.89
CA PHE A 217 -8.31 11.77 6.83
C PHE A 217 -7.79 11.35 5.47
N ALA A 218 -8.48 11.70 4.37
CA ALA A 218 -8.05 11.32 3.02
C ALA A 218 -6.62 11.79 2.67
N PRO A 219 -6.29 13.09 2.72
CA PRO A 219 -4.92 13.54 2.44
C PRO A 219 -3.90 13.06 3.49
N TYR A 220 -4.28 12.97 4.76
CA TYR A 220 -3.42 12.46 5.84
C TYR A 220 -3.03 10.99 5.62
N PHE A 221 -4.01 10.12 5.34
CA PHE A 221 -3.78 8.71 5.05
C PHE A 221 -2.89 8.56 3.82
N VAL A 222 -3.17 9.30 2.73
CA VAL A 222 -2.35 9.23 1.50
C VAL A 222 -0.89 9.59 1.80
N ALA A 223 -0.63 10.64 2.58
CA ALA A 223 0.73 10.97 3.02
C ALA A 223 1.35 9.85 3.87
N GLY A 224 0.57 9.23 4.76
CA GLY A 224 0.99 8.09 5.58
C GLY A 224 1.31 6.83 4.78
N ALA A 225 0.56 6.57 3.71
CA ALA A 225 0.81 5.47 2.78
C ALA A 225 2.15 5.67 2.06
N ILE A 226 2.41 6.87 1.56
CA ILE A 226 3.69 7.18 0.93
C ILE A 226 4.83 7.08 1.95
N TYR A 227 4.65 7.62 3.15
CA TYR A 227 5.65 7.55 4.24
C TYR A 227 6.01 6.11 4.60
N SER A 228 5.01 5.29 4.92
CA SER A 228 5.20 3.87 5.30
C SER A 228 5.75 3.03 4.15
N GLY A 229 5.28 3.27 2.92
CA GLY A 229 5.78 2.59 1.74
C GLY A 229 7.24 2.93 1.42
N ILE A 230 7.67 4.19 1.55
CA ILE A 230 9.09 4.54 1.39
C ILE A 230 9.92 3.89 2.51
N GLY A 231 9.41 3.85 3.74
CA GLY A 231 10.01 3.10 4.83
C GLY A 231 10.27 1.64 4.44
N MET A 232 9.28 0.97 3.83
CA MET A 232 9.43 -0.40 3.33
C MET A 232 10.42 -0.50 2.15
N VAL A 233 10.43 0.48 1.25
CA VAL A 233 11.42 0.53 0.15
C VAL A 233 12.84 0.60 0.73
N LEU A 234 13.08 1.42 1.75
CA LEU A 234 14.38 1.53 2.41
C LEU A 234 14.78 0.23 3.11
N THR A 235 13.86 -0.41 3.85
CA THR A 235 14.16 -1.69 4.54
C THR A 235 14.46 -2.82 3.57
N LEU A 236 13.92 -2.80 2.35
CA LEU A 236 14.24 -3.76 1.30
C LEU A 236 15.53 -3.41 0.55
N LEU A 237 15.68 -2.16 0.10
CA LEU A 237 16.78 -1.76 -0.77
C LEU A 237 18.15 -1.69 -0.07
N ILE A 238 18.20 -1.27 1.21
CA ILE A 238 19.46 -1.17 1.96
C ILE A 238 20.18 -2.54 2.05
N PRO A 239 19.55 -3.63 2.53
CA PRO A 239 20.20 -4.94 2.55
C PRO A 239 20.38 -5.52 1.15
N LEU A 240 19.42 -5.36 0.23
CA LEU A 240 19.54 -5.86 -1.15
C LEU A 240 20.71 -5.23 -1.90
N ARG A 241 21.00 -3.94 -1.67
CA ARG A 241 22.17 -3.25 -2.22
C ARG A 241 23.46 -4.01 -1.92
N LYS A 242 23.62 -4.49 -0.68
CA LYS A 242 24.81 -5.24 -0.23
C LYS A 242 24.81 -6.69 -0.70
N VAL A 243 23.69 -7.39 -0.56
CA VAL A 243 23.58 -8.82 -0.90
C VAL A 243 23.76 -9.06 -2.40
N LEU A 244 23.19 -8.19 -3.24
CA LEU A 244 23.24 -8.31 -4.69
C LEU A 244 24.36 -7.49 -5.34
N LYS A 245 25.22 -6.82 -4.55
CA LYS A 245 26.34 -5.97 -5.01
C LYS A 245 25.90 -4.88 -6.01
N LEU A 246 24.79 -4.21 -5.68
CA LEU A 246 24.16 -3.19 -6.52
C LEU A 246 24.61 -1.77 -6.19
N GLU A 247 25.73 -1.58 -5.48
CA GLU A 247 26.20 -0.24 -5.07
C GLU A 247 26.46 0.71 -6.25
N HIS A 248 26.77 0.16 -7.41
CA HIS A 248 27.01 0.92 -8.65
C HIS A 248 25.71 1.43 -9.31
N MET A 249 24.57 0.77 -9.05
CA MET A 249 23.25 1.21 -9.54
C MET A 249 22.51 2.02 -8.48
N LEU A 250 22.52 1.54 -7.24
CA LEU A 250 21.88 2.17 -6.08
C LEU A 250 22.92 2.95 -5.29
N THR A 251 23.17 4.17 -5.74
CA THR A 251 24.10 5.12 -5.09
C THR A 251 23.43 5.87 -3.94
N ASP A 252 24.23 6.56 -3.13
CA ASP A 252 23.74 7.35 -2.00
C ASP A 252 22.82 8.50 -2.43
N TYR A 253 22.96 8.97 -3.69
CA TYR A 253 22.02 9.90 -4.31
C TYR A 253 20.57 9.39 -4.32
N HIS A 254 20.36 8.08 -4.53
CA HIS A 254 19.01 7.51 -4.50
C HIS A 254 18.45 7.48 -3.09
N PHE A 255 19.27 7.12 -2.10
CA PHE A 255 18.86 7.10 -0.69
C PHE A 255 18.60 8.51 -0.14
N ASP A 256 19.38 9.50 -0.54
CA ASP A 256 19.15 10.91 -0.19
C ASP A 256 17.81 11.42 -0.74
N ASN A 257 17.46 11.07 -1.98
CA ASN A 257 16.15 11.42 -2.54
C ASN A 257 14.99 10.67 -1.86
N LEU A 258 15.17 9.39 -1.51
CA LEU A 258 14.18 8.65 -0.73
C LEU A 258 14.00 9.27 0.67
N ALA A 259 15.09 9.65 1.34
CA ALA A 259 15.07 10.31 2.63
C ALA A 259 14.32 11.66 2.58
N LYS A 260 14.54 12.47 1.52
CA LYS A 260 13.79 13.72 1.32
C LYS A 260 12.29 13.48 1.14
N LEU A 261 11.89 12.43 0.44
CA LEU A 261 10.47 12.07 0.31
C LEU A 261 9.88 11.59 1.65
N THR A 262 10.64 10.81 2.44
CA THR A 262 10.25 10.43 3.80
C THR A 262 10.12 11.65 4.70
N LEU A 263 11.04 12.62 4.60
CA LEU A 263 11.00 13.87 5.35
C LEU A 263 9.76 14.72 4.99
N LEU A 264 9.49 14.88 3.69
CA LEU A 264 8.32 15.61 3.20
C LEU A 264 7.03 15.02 3.75
N THR A 265 6.85 13.70 3.59
CA THR A 265 5.64 13.01 4.04
C THR A 265 5.54 12.93 5.56
N GLY A 266 6.64 12.73 6.26
CA GLY A 266 6.71 12.80 7.73
C GLY A 266 6.35 14.18 8.27
N SER A 267 6.71 15.25 7.57
CA SER A 267 6.33 16.63 7.92
C SER A 267 4.82 16.88 7.72
N ILE A 268 4.23 16.30 6.68
CA ILE A 268 2.77 16.33 6.49
C ILE A 268 2.07 15.56 7.61
N LEU A 269 2.59 14.39 8.03
CA LEU A 269 2.06 13.65 9.17
C LEU A 269 2.17 14.43 10.48
N PHE A 270 3.32 15.07 10.73
CA PHE A 270 3.51 15.95 11.88
C PHE A 270 2.43 17.04 11.92
N TYR A 271 2.22 17.73 10.80
CA TYR A 271 1.18 18.75 10.68
C TYR A 271 -0.21 18.17 10.94
N ALA A 272 -0.54 17.03 10.31
CA ALA A 272 -1.85 16.40 10.48
C ALA A 272 -2.13 16.03 11.94
N TYR A 273 -1.17 15.41 12.64
CA TYR A 273 -1.31 15.09 14.06
C TYR A 273 -1.49 16.35 14.91
N ALA A 274 -0.68 17.39 14.69
CA ALA A 274 -0.82 18.66 15.41
C ALA A 274 -2.22 19.28 15.18
N MET A 275 -2.71 19.25 13.94
CA MET A 275 -4.03 19.76 13.59
C MET A 275 -5.16 18.93 14.19
N GLU A 276 -5.05 17.60 14.26
CA GLU A 276 -6.05 16.77 14.91
C GLU A 276 -6.20 17.12 16.40
N TYR A 277 -5.08 17.23 17.13
CA TYR A 277 -5.11 17.65 18.54
C TYR A 277 -5.63 19.08 18.71
N PHE A 278 -5.23 20.00 17.83
CA PHE A 278 -5.69 21.38 17.85
C PHE A 278 -7.20 21.47 17.59
N VAL A 279 -7.71 20.82 16.54
CA VAL A 279 -9.14 20.84 16.19
C VAL A 279 -9.97 20.13 17.24
N ALA A 280 -9.49 19.02 17.82
CA ALA A 280 -10.18 18.37 18.93
C ALA A 280 -10.38 19.34 20.11
N TRP A 281 -9.34 20.08 20.49
CA TRP A 281 -9.43 21.14 21.51
C TRP A 281 -10.36 22.29 21.07
N TYR A 282 -10.15 22.82 19.86
CA TYR A 282 -10.87 23.99 19.31
C TYR A 282 -12.35 23.73 19.08
N SER A 283 -12.75 22.50 18.75
CA SER A 283 -14.13 22.13 18.41
C SER A 283 -15.14 22.37 19.54
N GLY A 284 -14.69 22.41 20.80
CA GLY A 284 -15.57 22.47 21.97
C GLY A 284 -16.40 21.20 22.20
N ASN A 285 -16.24 20.15 21.39
CA ASN A 285 -16.95 18.89 21.55
C ASN A 285 -16.27 18.04 22.64
N THR A 286 -16.99 17.78 23.73
CA THR A 286 -16.48 17.04 24.89
C THR A 286 -16.04 15.62 24.52
N PHE A 287 -16.69 14.97 23.54
CA PHE A 287 -16.33 13.62 23.11
C PHE A 287 -15.04 13.60 22.28
N GLU A 288 -14.82 14.59 21.41
CA GLU A 288 -13.56 14.73 20.66
C GLU A 288 -12.40 15.06 21.60
N GLN A 289 -12.60 16.04 22.49
CA GLN A 289 -11.61 16.41 23.51
C GLN A 289 -11.23 15.22 24.40
N ALA A 290 -12.22 14.47 24.90
CA ALA A 290 -11.97 13.28 25.71
C ALA A 290 -11.25 12.17 24.93
N THR A 291 -11.55 12.00 23.64
CA THR A 291 -10.90 10.99 22.79
C THR A 291 -9.42 11.29 22.60
N PHE A 292 -9.07 12.53 22.24
CA PHE A 292 -7.67 12.93 22.08
C PHE A 292 -6.93 13.02 23.42
N TRP A 293 -7.61 13.40 24.50
CA TRP A 293 -7.04 13.30 25.85
C TRP A 293 -6.69 11.86 26.23
N ARG A 294 -7.57 10.89 25.93
CA ARG A 294 -7.30 9.46 26.15
C ARG A 294 -6.19 8.93 25.25
N ARG A 295 -6.01 9.45 24.02
CA ARG A 295 -4.87 9.11 23.17
C ARG A 295 -3.54 9.57 23.78
N ALA A 296 -3.52 10.74 24.42
CA ALA A 296 -2.32 11.30 25.04
C ALA A 296 -2.01 10.76 26.44
N PHE A 297 -3.03 10.50 27.27
CA PHE A 297 -2.87 10.20 28.70
C PHE A 297 -3.71 9.02 29.21
N GLY A 298 -4.47 8.36 28.34
CA GLY A 298 -5.28 7.20 28.69
C GLY A 298 -4.48 5.89 28.73
N PRO A 299 -5.14 4.72 28.83
CA PRO A 299 -4.47 3.42 28.95
C PRO A 299 -3.50 3.06 27.81
N MET A 300 -3.73 3.62 26.62
CA MET A 300 -2.90 3.43 25.42
C MET A 300 -2.01 4.65 25.11
N TRP A 301 -1.69 5.48 26.11
CA TRP A 301 -0.83 6.67 25.94
C TRP A 301 0.50 6.32 25.25
N TRP A 302 1.10 5.20 25.63
CA TRP A 302 2.38 4.74 25.09
C TRP A 302 2.31 4.50 23.58
N ALA A 303 1.18 4.00 23.07
CA ALA A 303 0.98 3.79 21.64
C ALA A 303 0.83 5.12 20.90
N GLY A 304 0.06 6.07 21.47
CA GLY A 304 -0.10 7.41 20.91
C GLY A 304 1.22 8.18 20.82
N TRP A 305 1.98 8.21 21.91
CA TRP A 305 3.28 8.90 21.93
C TRP A 305 4.34 8.18 21.10
N SER A 306 4.40 6.85 21.11
CA SER A 306 5.33 6.11 20.24
C SER A 306 5.06 6.38 18.77
N MET A 307 3.79 6.42 18.36
CA MET A 307 3.38 6.77 17.00
C MET A 307 3.85 8.18 16.64
N ILE A 308 3.57 9.18 17.48
CA ILE A 308 3.96 10.57 17.22
C ILE A 308 5.49 10.72 17.17
N ILE A 309 6.22 10.14 18.13
CA ILE A 309 7.68 10.22 18.18
C ILE A 309 8.28 9.59 16.92
N CYS A 310 7.91 8.35 16.59
CA CYS A 310 8.48 7.64 15.44
C CYS A 310 8.11 8.27 14.10
N ASN A 311 6.85 8.67 13.91
CA ASN A 311 6.39 9.16 12.60
C ASN A 311 6.71 10.63 12.39
N ALA A 312 6.55 11.46 13.44
CA ALA A 312 6.56 12.91 13.31
C ALA A 312 7.90 13.52 13.69
N PHE A 313 8.56 13.02 14.75
CA PHE A 313 9.82 13.60 15.27
C PHE A 313 11.05 12.92 14.69
N VAL A 314 11.11 11.58 14.67
CA VAL A 314 12.27 10.84 14.13
C VAL A 314 12.49 11.16 12.66
N SER A 315 11.43 11.36 11.87
CA SER A 315 11.56 11.77 10.47
C SER A 315 12.26 13.12 10.30
N GLN A 316 12.17 14.03 11.28
CA GLN A 316 12.81 15.35 11.22
C GLN A 316 14.33 15.27 11.40
N LEU A 317 14.85 14.15 11.91
CA LEU A 317 16.30 13.93 11.95
C LEU A 317 16.91 13.88 10.54
N LEU A 318 16.09 13.60 9.51
CA LEU A 318 16.51 13.61 8.10
C LEU A 318 16.78 15.03 7.55
N TRP A 319 16.52 16.09 8.31
CA TRP A 319 17.01 17.44 7.97
C TRP A 319 18.54 17.56 8.09
N PHE A 320 19.15 16.72 8.93
CA PHE A 320 20.57 16.75 9.23
C PHE A 320 21.30 15.67 8.42
N LYS A 321 22.52 15.99 7.99
CA LYS A 321 23.39 15.07 7.23
C LYS A 321 24.25 14.22 8.14
#